data_AF-A0A1D3JFX4-F1
#
_entry.id   AF-A0A1D3JFX4-F1
#
_cell.length_a   1.000
_cell.length_b   1.000
_cell.length_c   1.000
_cell.angle_alpha   90.00
_cell.angle_beta   90.00
_cell.angle_gamma   90.00
#
_symmetry.space_group_name_H-M   'P 1'
#
loop_
_entity.id
_entity.type
_entity.pdbx_description
1 polymer ?
#
loop_
_entity_poly.entity_id
_entity_poly.type
_entity_poly.pdbx_seq_one_letter_code
_entity_poly.pdbx_strand_id
1 'polypeptide(L)'
;MAGTSTEPCLKWPSGHMYAFFDSFDKYEDKVKNAEEITTVNDEKHMEDILNDKEILFPEEICFSEKMAVSCNSLLNDNISFKIPNPHIICEKFKNLYHSLIGVRKHSKFQPDENDYIFLNYWLNDKLRANSLNSSFHVKDFYAALQKMDNTYFSNHFLEEKLNNIESYHLENMRILFDLYKTKNEIYRKITDPEFTNKVESCLPHKRECNIKYRDGIINCRNGCSDFHNALKQFKCLYESSLAIYKDDKDDLQYKELFELPDHDSIIKEYSKEKLKSITTASFLVPVFGLLFMLMSSNMFSPYRHYILEKIKSKKNEWFNVEERENKLLSHTYDNDNRIIDEEEYNIGYYSIKNF
;
A
#
# COMPACT_ATOMS: atom_id res chain seq x y z
N MET A 1 14.65 -4.54 -38.32
CA MET A 1 13.50 -3.70 -37.96
C MET A 1 12.37 -4.63 -37.54
N ALA A 2 12.30 -4.96 -36.25
CA ALA A 2 11.16 -5.68 -35.69
C ALA A 2 10.16 -4.62 -35.22
N GLY A 3 9.04 -4.50 -35.93
CA GLY A 3 7.96 -3.62 -35.52
C GLY A 3 7.35 -4.13 -34.23
N THR A 4 7.51 -3.37 -33.14
CA THR A 4 6.72 -3.56 -31.93
C THR A 4 5.29 -3.12 -32.23
N SER A 5 4.45 -4.04 -32.70
CA SER A 5 3.01 -3.85 -32.62
C SER A 5 2.63 -3.93 -31.14
N THR A 6 2.65 -2.81 -30.43
CA THR A 6 2.05 -2.71 -29.10
C THR A 6 0.56 -2.92 -29.27
N GLU A 7 0.10 -4.13 -28.97
CA GLU A 7 -1.32 -4.47 -28.91
C GLU A 7 -2.03 -3.45 -28.00
N PRO A 8 -3.20 -2.91 -28.38
CA PRO A 8 -3.86 -1.90 -27.58
C PRO A 8 -4.20 -2.47 -26.20
N CYS A 9 -4.01 -1.67 -25.15
CA CYS A 9 -4.38 -2.06 -23.80
C CYS A 9 -5.86 -2.46 -23.74
N LEU A 10 -6.15 -3.51 -22.97
CA LEU A 10 -7.52 -3.99 -22.75
C LEU A 10 -8.44 -2.83 -22.36
N LYS A 11 -9.67 -2.82 -22.88
CA LYS A 11 -10.75 -1.95 -22.43
C LYS A 11 -11.85 -2.78 -21.80
N TRP A 12 -12.55 -2.23 -20.82
CA TRP A 12 -13.68 -2.92 -20.20
C TRP A 12 -14.92 -2.79 -21.08
N PRO A 13 -15.79 -3.82 -21.11
CA PRO A 13 -17.10 -3.66 -21.69
C PRO A 13 -17.91 -2.63 -20.90
N SER A 14 -18.74 -1.86 -21.61
CA SER A 14 -19.66 -0.89 -20.98
C SER A 14 -20.51 -1.58 -19.91
N GLY A 15 -20.73 -0.91 -18.78
CA GLY A 15 -21.49 -1.47 -17.67
C GLY A 15 -20.67 -2.30 -16.68
N HIS A 16 -19.41 -2.64 -16.98
CA HIS A 16 -18.57 -3.38 -16.05
C HIS A 16 -18.14 -2.51 -14.85
N MET A 17 -18.04 -3.10 -13.66
CA MET A 17 -17.77 -2.33 -12.43
C MET A 17 -16.41 -1.62 -12.40
N TYR A 18 -15.45 -2.07 -13.21
CA TYR A 18 -14.15 -1.42 -13.42
C TYR A 18 -14.10 -0.51 -14.65
N ALA A 19 -15.18 -0.40 -15.43
CA ALA A 19 -15.13 0.28 -16.73
C ALA A 19 -14.86 1.79 -16.63
N PHE A 20 -15.24 2.44 -15.52
CA PHE A 20 -14.94 3.85 -15.33
C PHE A 20 -13.43 4.17 -15.24
N PHE A 21 -12.59 3.16 -14.95
CA PHE A 21 -11.13 3.35 -14.96
C PHE A 21 -10.56 3.60 -16.37
N ASP A 22 -11.28 3.22 -17.43
CA ASP A 22 -10.89 3.51 -18.83
C ASP A 22 -10.83 5.02 -19.11
N SER A 23 -11.55 5.82 -18.31
CA SER A 23 -11.60 7.28 -18.38
C SER A 23 -11.37 7.93 -17.02
N PHE A 24 -10.45 7.36 -16.22
CA PHE A 24 -10.16 7.81 -14.86
C PHE A 24 -9.92 9.31 -14.73
N ASP A 25 -9.17 9.90 -15.66
CA ASP A 25 -8.78 11.31 -15.67
C ASP A 25 -9.99 12.26 -15.65
N LYS A 26 -11.14 11.82 -16.18
CA LYS A 26 -12.42 12.56 -16.10
C LYS A 26 -12.88 12.81 -14.66
N TYR A 27 -12.56 11.89 -13.75
CA TYR A 27 -13.10 11.85 -12.40
C TYR A 27 -12.15 12.42 -11.36
N GLU A 28 -10.83 12.35 -11.56
CA GLU A 28 -9.83 12.71 -10.56
C GLU A 28 -9.99 14.15 -10.03
N ASP A 29 -10.04 15.14 -10.93
CA ASP A 29 -10.20 16.55 -10.55
C ASP A 29 -11.56 16.83 -9.91
N LYS A 30 -12.63 16.17 -10.39
CA LYS A 30 -13.97 16.30 -9.81
C LYS A 30 -13.99 15.76 -8.38
N VAL A 31 -13.34 14.62 -8.13
CA VAL A 31 -13.19 14.06 -6.79
C VAL A 31 -12.39 15.01 -5.92
N LYS A 32 -11.26 15.53 -6.40
CA LYS A 32 -10.44 16.48 -5.64
C LYS A 32 -11.26 17.69 -5.18
N ASN A 33 -11.98 18.32 -6.11
CA ASN A 33 -12.85 19.46 -5.81
C ASN A 33 -13.96 19.11 -4.81
N ALA A 34 -14.58 17.93 -4.96
CA ALA A 34 -15.58 17.47 -4.01
C ALA A 34 -14.95 17.21 -2.62
N GLU A 35 -13.76 16.62 -2.54
CA GLU A 35 -13.13 16.29 -1.25
C GLU A 35 -12.72 17.52 -0.42
N GLU A 36 -12.46 18.65 -1.07
CA GLU A 36 -12.16 19.95 -0.42
C GLU A 36 -13.37 20.54 0.32
N ILE A 37 -14.60 20.07 0.03
CA ILE A 37 -15.81 20.51 0.73
C ILE A 37 -15.84 19.95 2.15
N THR A 38 -15.76 20.83 3.14
CA THR A 38 -15.74 20.49 4.57
C THR A 38 -16.90 21.09 5.38
N THR A 39 -17.64 22.03 4.80
CA THR A 39 -18.80 22.70 5.40
C THR A 39 -19.96 22.78 4.42
N VAL A 40 -21.18 22.93 4.94
CA VAL A 40 -22.34 23.30 4.11
C VAL A 40 -22.32 24.82 3.98
N ASN A 41 -21.96 25.32 2.80
CA ASN A 41 -22.06 26.74 2.49
C ASN A 41 -23.31 26.94 1.64
N ASP A 42 -24.36 27.51 2.24
CA ASP A 42 -25.59 27.85 1.51
C ASP A 42 -25.38 28.99 0.47
N GLU A 43 -24.23 29.69 0.50
CA GLU A 43 -23.98 30.90 -0.30
C GLU A 43 -22.89 30.78 -1.41
N LYS A 44 -21.99 29.79 -1.38
CA LYS A 44 -20.72 29.87 -2.15
C LYS A 44 -20.76 29.43 -3.63
N HIS A 45 -21.89 29.00 -4.18
CA HIS A 45 -21.87 28.29 -5.47
C HIS A 45 -22.20 29.10 -6.73
N MET A 46 -22.39 30.43 -6.64
CA MET A 46 -22.58 31.27 -7.85
C MET A 46 -21.31 31.95 -8.37
N GLU A 47 -20.31 32.24 -7.54
CA GLU A 47 -19.13 33.02 -7.99
C GLU A 47 -17.99 32.14 -8.54
N ASP A 48 -17.76 30.94 -8.00
CA ASP A 48 -16.58 30.13 -8.38
C ASP A 48 -16.74 29.41 -9.74
N ILE A 49 -17.95 29.34 -10.33
CA ILE A 49 -18.21 28.69 -11.64
C ILE A 49 -17.96 29.66 -12.82
N LEU A 50 -17.95 30.98 -12.58
CA LEU A 50 -17.78 31.99 -13.63
C LEU A 50 -16.32 32.29 -14.00
N ASN A 51 -15.35 31.78 -13.23
CA ASN A 51 -13.94 32.09 -13.43
C ASN A 51 -13.20 31.11 -14.37
N ASP A 52 -13.84 30.03 -14.81
CA ASP A 52 -13.26 29.16 -15.83
C ASP A 52 -13.52 29.78 -17.22
N LYS A 53 -12.64 30.69 -17.62
CA LYS A 53 -12.65 31.39 -18.92
C LYS A 53 -12.29 30.43 -20.05
N GLU A 54 -13.09 29.40 -20.31
CA GLU A 54 -13.04 28.70 -21.59
C GLU A 54 -14.33 27.94 -21.94
N ILE A 55 -15.50 28.51 -21.63
CA ILE A 55 -16.77 27.99 -22.16
C ILE A 55 -17.53 29.10 -22.87
N LEU A 56 -17.44 29.10 -24.20
CA LEU A 56 -18.26 29.92 -25.08
C LEU A 56 -19.71 29.40 -25.03
N PHE A 57 -20.55 29.97 -24.17
CA PHE A 57 -21.99 29.70 -24.14
C PHE A 57 -22.72 30.64 -25.11
N PRO A 58 -23.42 30.15 -26.15
CA PRO A 58 -24.49 30.89 -26.78
C PRO A 58 -25.72 30.79 -25.87
N GLU A 59 -26.00 31.92 -25.20
CA GLU A 59 -27.27 32.52 -24.78
C GLU A 59 -28.48 31.63 -24.40
N GLU A 60 -29.16 32.12 -23.35
CA GLU A 60 -30.43 31.70 -22.76
C GLU A 60 -30.42 30.51 -21.79
N ILE A 61 -30.02 30.79 -20.54
CA ILE A 61 -30.54 30.06 -19.39
C ILE A 61 -31.25 31.07 -18.48
N CYS A 62 -32.59 31.07 -18.50
CA CYS A 62 -33.37 31.56 -17.36
C CYS A 62 -32.98 30.73 -16.14
N PHE A 63 -32.29 31.36 -15.19
CA PHE A 63 -32.18 30.86 -13.83
C PHE A 63 -33.55 31.04 -13.18
N SER A 64 -34.36 29.99 -13.12
CA SER A 64 -35.45 30.00 -12.13
C SER A 64 -34.78 29.85 -10.77
N GLU A 65 -34.97 30.84 -9.90
CA GLU A 65 -34.70 30.76 -8.46
C GLU A 65 -35.32 29.48 -7.89
N LYS A 66 -34.54 28.40 -7.85
CA LYS A 66 -34.87 27.21 -7.09
C LYS A 66 -34.05 27.33 -5.82
N MET A 67 -34.71 27.34 -4.66
CA MET A 67 -34.05 27.29 -3.36
C MET A 67 -32.90 26.28 -3.42
N ALA A 68 -31.70 26.72 -3.02
CA ALA A 68 -30.53 25.86 -2.98
C ALA A 68 -30.86 24.60 -2.18
N VAL A 69 -30.58 23.43 -2.77
CA VAL A 69 -30.75 22.15 -2.07
C VAL A 69 -29.76 22.12 -0.92
N SER A 70 -30.25 22.27 0.31
CA SER A 70 -29.43 22.33 1.52
C SER A 70 -29.33 20.95 2.16
N CYS A 71 -28.11 20.40 2.19
CA CYS A 71 -27.82 19.10 2.81
C CYS A 71 -27.96 19.11 4.34
N ASN A 72 -28.18 20.27 4.96
CA ASN A 72 -28.45 20.40 6.40
C ASN A 72 -29.67 19.60 6.85
N SER A 73 -30.62 19.32 5.96
CA SER A 73 -31.78 18.48 6.26
C SER A 73 -31.40 17.07 6.75
N LEU A 74 -30.25 16.54 6.33
CA LEU A 74 -29.78 15.21 6.74
C LEU A 74 -29.23 15.15 8.17
N LEU A 75 -28.97 16.29 8.81
CA LEU A 75 -28.55 16.31 10.23
C LEU A 75 -29.64 15.78 11.16
N ASN A 76 -30.91 16.04 10.82
CA ASN A 76 -32.06 15.65 11.61
C ASN A 76 -32.74 14.36 11.10
N ASP A 77 -32.20 13.73 10.05
CA ASP A 77 -32.71 12.47 9.52
C ASP A 77 -32.15 11.28 10.30
N ASN A 78 -32.85 10.14 10.29
CA ASN A 78 -32.39 8.90 10.91
C ASN A 78 -31.01 8.43 10.39
N ILE A 79 -30.61 8.88 9.19
CA ILE A 79 -29.29 8.67 8.62
C ILE A 79 -28.17 9.21 9.53
N SER A 80 -28.37 10.33 10.23
CA SER A 80 -27.33 10.93 11.07
C SER A 80 -26.91 10.05 12.25
N PHE A 81 -27.77 9.12 12.69
CA PHE A 81 -27.42 8.12 13.70
C PHE A 81 -26.52 7.00 13.15
N LYS A 82 -26.48 6.78 11.83
CA LYS A 82 -25.76 5.68 11.19
C LYS A 82 -24.48 6.15 10.49
N ILE A 83 -24.47 7.39 10.03
CA ILE A 83 -23.40 8.00 9.24
C ILE A 83 -23.02 9.32 9.90
N PRO A 84 -21.78 9.48 10.38
CA PRO A 84 -21.23 10.76 10.80
C PRO A 84 -21.25 11.77 9.66
N ASN A 85 -21.65 13.01 9.97
CA ASN A 85 -21.64 14.14 9.04
C ASN A 85 -22.28 13.84 7.66
N PRO A 86 -23.53 13.32 7.61
CA PRO A 86 -24.15 12.93 6.34
C PRO A 86 -24.40 14.13 5.43
N HIS A 87 -24.58 15.32 6.01
CA HIS A 87 -24.67 16.59 5.31
C HIS A 87 -23.41 16.91 4.48
N ILE A 88 -22.21 16.61 4.98
CA ILE A 88 -20.96 16.81 4.23
C ILE A 88 -20.87 15.83 3.07
N ILE A 89 -21.18 14.55 3.30
CA ILE A 89 -21.21 13.55 2.21
C ILE A 89 -22.21 13.96 1.12
N CYS A 90 -23.36 14.49 1.53
CA CYS A 90 -24.36 15.02 0.61
C CYS A 90 -23.84 16.20 -0.22
N GLU A 91 -23.14 17.17 0.38
CA GLU A 91 -22.57 18.30 -0.38
C GLU A 91 -21.52 17.84 -1.40
N LYS A 92 -20.64 16.92 -0.99
CA LYS A 92 -19.67 16.28 -1.88
C LYS A 92 -20.34 15.53 -3.02
N PHE A 93 -21.35 14.72 -2.71
CA PHE A 93 -22.12 13.98 -3.71
C PHE A 93 -22.89 14.91 -4.64
N LYS A 94 -23.47 16.00 -4.12
CA LYS A 94 -24.19 17.02 -4.89
C LYS A 94 -23.26 17.67 -5.93
N ASN A 95 -22.02 17.99 -5.55
CA ASN A 95 -21.01 18.50 -6.48
C ASN A 95 -20.69 17.51 -7.60
N LEU A 96 -20.43 16.23 -7.26
CA LEU A 96 -20.17 15.18 -8.25
C LEU A 96 -21.39 14.93 -9.16
N TYR A 97 -22.57 14.81 -8.57
CA TYR A 97 -23.84 14.62 -9.28
C TYR A 97 -24.09 15.76 -10.26
N HIS A 98 -23.92 17.01 -9.84
CA HIS A 98 -24.07 18.17 -10.72
C HIS A 98 -23.09 18.12 -11.90
N SER A 99 -21.83 17.79 -11.63
CA SER A 99 -20.75 17.83 -12.62
C SER A 99 -20.71 16.64 -13.58
N LEU A 100 -21.42 15.55 -13.28
CA LEU A 100 -21.47 14.32 -14.09
C LEU A 100 -22.85 14.05 -14.68
N ILE A 101 -23.91 14.26 -13.91
CA ILE A 101 -25.29 13.96 -14.31
C ILE A 101 -26.01 15.22 -14.79
N GLY A 102 -25.75 16.36 -14.17
CA GLY A 102 -26.53 17.58 -14.38
C GLY A 102 -27.88 17.56 -13.67
N VAL A 103 -28.60 18.69 -13.73
CA VAL A 103 -29.80 18.95 -12.90
C VAL A 103 -31.09 19.04 -13.74
N ARG A 104 -31.04 18.83 -15.06
CA ARG A 104 -32.22 19.04 -15.94
C ARG A 104 -32.41 17.93 -16.97
N LYS A 105 -33.68 17.58 -17.18
CA LYS A 105 -34.19 16.65 -18.22
C LYS A 105 -33.82 17.01 -19.67
N HIS A 106 -33.29 18.22 -19.88
CA HIS A 106 -32.88 18.79 -21.17
C HIS A 106 -31.42 19.26 -21.19
N SER A 107 -30.56 18.78 -20.29
CA SER A 107 -29.12 19.00 -20.47
C SER A 107 -28.69 18.37 -21.80
N LYS A 108 -27.91 19.11 -22.59
CA LYS A 108 -27.24 18.54 -23.78
C LYS A 108 -26.24 17.43 -23.41
N PHE A 109 -25.84 17.38 -22.15
CA PHE A 109 -25.02 16.34 -21.56
C PHE A 109 -25.90 15.13 -21.21
N GLN A 110 -25.69 14.02 -21.89
CA GLN A 110 -26.18 12.72 -21.43
C GLN A 110 -25.07 12.05 -20.62
N PRO A 111 -25.33 11.63 -19.38
CA PRO A 111 -24.32 10.96 -18.57
C PRO A 111 -23.94 9.63 -19.22
N ASP A 112 -22.64 9.31 -19.20
CA ASP A 112 -22.16 8.01 -19.66
C ASP A 112 -22.51 6.93 -18.63
N GLU A 113 -22.60 5.67 -19.08
CA GLU A 113 -22.86 4.55 -18.17
C GLU A 113 -21.77 4.45 -17.08
N ASN A 114 -20.53 4.78 -17.42
CA ASN A 114 -19.41 4.83 -16.48
C ASN A 114 -19.58 5.90 -15.40
N ASP A 115 -20.31 7.00 -15.68
CA ASP A 115 -20.57 8.04 -14.68
C ASP A 115 -21.44 7.51 -13.55
N TYR A 116 -22.43 6.67 -13.88
CA TYR A 116 -23.26 6.00 -12.88
C TYR A 116 -22.46 4.97 -12.07
N ILE A 117 -21.58 4.20 -12.73
CA ILE A 117 -20.72 3.21 -12.07
C ILE A 117 -19.75 3.91 -11.12
N PHE A 118 -19.13 5.00 -11.56
CA PHE A 118 -18.24 5.82 -10.74
C PHE A 118 -18.98 6.41 -9.53
N LEU A 119 -20.17 7.01 -9.72
CA LEU A 119 -20.95 7.56 -8.61
C LEU A 119 -21.38 6.48 -7.62
N ASN A 120 -21.72 5.28 -8.10
CA ASN A 120 -22.00 4.13 -7.24
C ASN A 120 -20.77 3.73 -6.41
N TYR A 121 -19.59 3.63 -7.04
CA TYR A 121 -18.32 3.38 -6.35
C TYR A 121 -18.05 4.44 -5.28
N TRP A 122 -18.03 5.71 -5.67
CA TRP A 122 -17.66 6.82 -4.78
C TRP A 122 -18.61 6.90 -3.58
N LEU A 123 -19.92 6.74 -3.79
CA LEU A 123 -20.86 6.81 -2.69
C LEU A 123 -20.73 5.61 -1.74
N ASN A 124 -20.54 4.39 -2.27
CA ASN A 124 -20.24 3.21 -1.44
C ASN A 124 -18.97 3.39 -0.61
N ASP A 125 -17.92 3.94 -1.21
CA ASP A 125 -16.65 4.25 -0.56
C ASP A 125 -16.84 5.17 0.66
N LYS A 126 -17.53 6.30 0.45
CA LYS A 126 -17.74 7.31 1.49
C LYS A 126 -18.67 6.85 2.60
N LEU A 127 -19.71 6.08 2.28
CA LEU A 127 -20.63 5.57 3.29
C LEU A 127 -19.97 4.50 4.16
N ARG A 128 -19.14 3.62 3.58
CA ARG A 128 -18.43 2.58 4.34
C ARG A 128 -17.25 3.11 5.16
N ALA A 129 -16.55 4.14 4.70
CA ALA A 129 -15.47 4.75 5.48
C ALA A 129 -15.97 5.42 6.77
N ASN A 130 -17.21 5.92 6.76
CA ASN A 130 -17.77 6.70 7.86
C ASN A 130 -18.77 5.91 8.73
N SER A 131 -19.37 4.82 8.24
CA SER A 131 -20.39 4.13 9.03
C SER A 131 -19.81 3.22 10.11
N LEU A 132 -20.32 3.36 11.34
CA LEU A 132 -20.05 2.46 12.48
C LEU A 132 -20.62 1.04 12.26
N ASN A 133 -21.54 0.88 11.30
CA ASN A 133 -22.17 -0.39 10.95
C ASN A 133 -22.04 -0.63 9.44
N SER A 134 -21.42 -1.75 9.06
CA SER A 134 -21.14 -2.16 7.67
C SER A 134 -22.36 -2.41 6.77
N SER A 135 -23.57 -2.09 7.24
CA SER A 135 -24.87 -2.46 6.66
C SER A 135 -25.63 -1.30 6.02
N PHE A 136 -25.16 -0.05 6.08
CA PHE A 136 -25.92 1.05 5.49
C PHE A 136 -26.00 0.90 3.96
N HIS A 137 -27.22 0.86 3.41
CA HIS A 137 -27.40 0.64 1.97
C HIS A 137 -27.29 1.95 1.19
N VAL A 138 -26.54 1.94 0.09
CA VAL A 138 -26.33 3.12 -0.78
C VAL A 138 -27.64 3.70 -1.32
N LYS A 139 -28.63 2.85 -1.62
CA LYS A 139 -29.96 3.27 -2.06
C LYS A 139 -30.73 4.03 -0.99
N ASP A 140 -30.57 3.68 0.29
CA ASP A 140 -31.23 4.38 1.40
C ASP A 140 -30.70 5.82 1.52
N PHE A 141 -29.40 6.02 1.28
CA PHE A 141 -28.82 7.37 1.25
C PHE A 141 -29.41 8.18 0.12
N TYR A 142 -29.46 7.61 -1.09
CA TYR A 142 -29.99 8.30 -2.27
C TYR A 142 -31.48 8.60 -2.15
N ALA A 143 -32.27 7.70 -1.56
CA ALA A 143 -33.68 7.94 -1.27
C ALA A 143 -33.89 9.13 -0.31
N ALA A 144 -33.00 9.33 0.67
CA ALA A 144 -33.05 10.51 1.51
C ALA A 144 -32.70 11.80 0.76
N LEU A 145 -31.76 11.74 -0.20
CA LEU A 145 -31.49 12.87 -1.10
C LEU A 145 -32.72 13.19 -1.97
N GLN A 146 -33.41 12.18 -2.50
CA GLN A 146 -34.66 12.35 -3.24
C GLN A 146 -35.78 12.92 -2.38
N LYS A 147 -35.90 12.51 -1.11
CA LYS A 147 -36.86 13.08 -0.16
C LYS A 147 -36.56 14.56 0.12
N MET A 148 -35.28 14.93 0.14
CA MET A 148 -34.84 16.32 0.31
C MET A 148 -35.16 17.18 -0.91
N ASP A 149 -34.81 16.73 -2.12
CA ASP A 149 -35.22 17.39 -3.37
C ASP A 149 -35.32 16.38 -4.53
N ASN A 150 -36.54 15.88 -4.73
CA ASN A 150 -36.85 14.89 -5.77
C ASN A 150 -36.65 15.45 -7.18
N THR A 151 -36.75 16.77 -7.37
CA THR A 151 -36.54 17.36 -8.70
C THR A 151 -35.05 17.41 -9.03
N TYR A 152 -34.20 17.73 -8.05
CA TYR A 152 -32.75 17.75 -8.23
C TYR A 152 -32.19 16.34 -8.42
N PHE A 153 -32.55 15.40 -7.52
CA PHE A 153 -32.10 14.01 -7.55
C PHE A 153 -33.08 13.09 -8.30
N SER A 154 -33.55 13.54 -9.47
CA SER A 154 -34.57 12.83 -10.27
C SER A 154 -34.03 11.77 -11.22
N ASN A 155 -32.72 11.50 -11.24
CA ASN A 155 -32.12 10.61 -12.24
C ASN A 155 -32.41 9.12 -11.94
N HIS A 156 -33.41 8.58 -12.63
CA HIS A 156 -33.83 7.18 -12.49
C HIS A 156 -32.74 6.17 -12.85
N PHE A 157 -31.91 6.46 -13.87
CA PHE A 157 -30.84 5.53 -14.28
C PHE A 157 -29.78 5.37 -13.19
N LEU A 158 -29.42 6.45 -12.50
CA LEU A 158 -28.53 6.38 -11.35
C LEU A 158 -29.18 5.51 -10.25
N GLU A 159 -30.45 5.72 -9.93
CA GLU A 159 -31.17 4.92 -8.92
C GLU A 159 -31.13 3.41 -9.21
N GLU A 160 -31.32 3.02 -10.48
CA GLU A 160 -31.20 1.63 -10.91
C GLU A 160 -29.77 1.08 -10.77
N LYS A 161 -28.76 1.90 -11.08
CA LYS A 161 -27.34 1.52 -11.04
C LYS A 161 -26.73 1.52 -9.65
N LEU A 162 -27.29 2.29 -8.70
CA LEU A 162 -26.82 2.34 -7.32
C LEU A 162 -27.05 0.99 -6.64
N ASN A 163 -25.98 0.30 -6.25
CA ASN A 163 -26.06 -1.00 -5.58
C ASN A 163 -24.92 -1.12 -4.57
N ASN A 164 -25.14 -1.88 -3.50
CA ASN A 164 -24.10 -2.05 -2.48
C ASN A 164 -22.96 -2.88 -3.05
N ILE A 165 -21.77 -2.30 -3.09
CA ILE A 165 -20.56 -3.00 -3.54
C ILE A 165 -20.06 -3.83 -2.36
N GLU A 166 -19.78 -5.11 -2.60
CA GLU A 166 -19.20 -5.97 -1.57
C GLU A 166 -17.83 -5.46 -1.14
N SER A 167 -17.47 -5.68 0.14
CA SER A 167 -16.26 -5.11 0.73
C SER A 167 -15.00 -5.45 -0.05
N TYR A 168 -14.91 -6.70 -0.52
CA TYR A 168 -13.80 -7.19 -1.33
C TYR A 168 -13.65 -6.43 -2.66
N HIS A 169 -14.75 -6.26 -3.39
CA HIS A 169 -14.77 -5.52 -4.65
C HIS A 169 -14.45 -4.03 -4.44
N LEU A 170 -14.97 -3.43 -3.37
CA LEU A 170 -14.72 -2.03 -3.06
C LEU A 170 -13.26 -1.78 -2.67
N GLU A 171 -12.66 -2.65 -1.88
CA GLU A 171 -11.24 -2.58 -1.52
C GLU A 171 -10.34 -2.68 -2.76
N ASN A 172 -10.65 -3.59 -3.68
CA ASN A 172 -9.96 -3.68 -4.97
C ASN A 172 -10.09 -2.40 -5.80
N MET A 173 -11.28 -1.79 -5.84
CA MET A 173 -11.48 -0.51 -6.54
C MET A 173 -10.69 0.63 -5.89
N ARG A 174 -10.59 0.68 -4.56
CA ARG A 174 -9.75 1.67 -3.85
C ARG A 174 -8.29 1.55 -4.24
N ILE A 175 -7.77 0.31 -4.29
CA ILE A 175 -6.39 0.06 -4.72
C ILE A 175 -6.18 0.58 -6.15
N LEU A 176 -7.11 0.31 -7.08
CA LEU A 176 -7.02 0.85 -8.44
C LEU A 176 -7.09 2.38 -8.45
N PHE A 177 -8.03 2.98 -7.72
CA PHE A 177 -8.17 4.43 -7.64
C PHE A 177 -6.86 5.10 -7.21
N ASP A 178 -6.23 4.55 -6.17
CA ASP A 178 -4.94 5.01 -5.70
C ASP A 178 -3.82 4.81 -6.74
N LEU A 179 -3.79 3.67 -7.43
CA LEU A 179 -2.81 3.38 -8.48
C LEU A 179 -2.92 4.37 -9.65
N TYR A 180 -4.14 4.64 -10.12
CA TYR A 180 -4.38 5.60 -11.20
C TYR A 180 -4.05 7.04 -10.78
N LYS A 181 -4.38 7.43 -9.55
CA LYS A 181 -3.96 8.73 -8.99
C LYS A 181 -2.43 8.85 -8.96
N THR A 182 -1.73 7.83 -8.46
CA THR A 182 -0.26 7.86 -8.44
C THR A 182 0.34 7.86 -9.84
N LYS A 183 -0.27 7.16 -10.82
CA LYS A 183 0.11 7.27 -12.25
C LYS A 183 0.02 8.71 -12.74
N ASN A 184 -1.10 9.38 -12.48
CA ASN A 184 -1.34 10.74 -12.96
C ASN A 184 -0.41 11.75 -12.29
N GLU A 185 -0.07 11.56 -11.02
CA GLU A 185 0.96 12.38 -10.35
C GLU A 185 2.35 12.21 -10.97
N ILE A 186 2.75 10.99 -11.32
CA ILE A 186 4.01 10.73 -12.04
C ILE A 186 3.97 11.40 -13.41
N TYR A 187 2.87 11.24 -14.15
CA TYR A 187 2.68 11.85 -15.47
C TYR A 187 2.77 13.38 -15.38
N ARG A 188 2.08 14.01 -14.43
CA ARG A 188 2.14 15.46 -14.22
C ARG A 188 3.57 15.92 -13.98
N LYS A 189 4.30 15.26 -13.07
CA LYS A 189 5.68 15.62 -12.75
C LYS A 189 6.66 15.43 -13.89
N ILE A 190 6.51 14.36 -14.69
CA ILE A 190 7.41 14.10 -15.82
C ILE A 190 7.11 15.02 -17.02
N THR A 191 5.86 15.45 -17.18
CA THR A 191 5.45 16.36 -18.27
C THR A 191 5.70 17.83 -17.95
N ASP A 192 5.66 18.21 -16.68
CA ASP A 192 5.77 19.58 -16.24
C ASP A 192 7.16 20.19 -16.60
N PRO A 193 7.21 21.34 -17.30
CA PRO A 193 8.45 21.98 -17.71
C PRO A 193 9.23 22.63 -16.56
N GLU A 194 8.61 22.88 -15.40
CA GLU A 194 9.25 23.51 -14.25
C GLU A 194 10.19 22.56 -13.49
N PHE A 195 9.96 21.24 -13.59
CA PHE A 195 10.83 20.25 -12.95
C PHE A 195 12.11 20.02 -13.75
N THR A 196 13.24 20.45 -13.16
CA THR A 196 14.59 20.22 -13.72
C THR A 196 15.08 18.79 -13.47
N ASN A 197 14.76 18.20 -12.31
CA ASN A 197 15.08 16.80 -11.99
C ASN A 197 13.80 15.92 -11.97
N LYS A 198 13.25 15.68 -13.16
CA LYS A 198 11.96 14.99 -13.35
C LYS A 198 11.93 13.60 -12.73
N VAL A 199 12.96 12.79 -12.99
CA VAL A 199 13.05 11.41 -12.49
C VAL A 199 13.03 11.38 -10.97
N GLU A 200 13.90 12.16 -10.31
CA GLU A 200 13.98 12.20 -8.85
C GLU A 200 12.65 12.59 -8.22
N SER A 201 11.95 13.57 -8.81
CA SER A 201 10.64 14.02 -8.33
C SER A 201 9.55 12.93 -8.42
N CYS A 202 9.72 11.96 -9.32
CA CYS A 202 8.79 10.85 -9.53
C CYS A 202 9.08 9.65 -8.62
N LEU A 203 10.32 9.48 -8.12
CA LEU A 203 10.73 8.31 -7.33
C LEU A 203 9.84 8.00 -6.11
N PRO A 204 9.38 8.98 -5.31
CA PRO A 204 8.48 8.69 -4.19
C PRO A 204 7.14 8.08 -4.66
N HIS A 205 6.56 8.66 -5.71
CA HIS A 205 5.31 8.22 -6.31
C HIS A 205 5.48 6.85 -6.97
N LYS A 206 6.62 6.60 -7.64
CA LYS A 206 6.94 5.27 -8.18
C LYS A 206 7.01 4.20 -7.09
N ARG A 207 7.65 4.51 -5.96
CA ARG A 207 7.71 3.58 -4.82
C ARG A 207 6.32 3.27 -4.28
N GLU A 208 5.49 4.29 -4.08
CA GLU A 208 4.11 4.11 -3.64
C GLU A 208 3.29 3.25 -4.62
N CYS A 209 3.38 3.55 -5.92
CA CYS A 209 2.73 2.78 -6.98
C CYS A 209 3.18 1.30 -6.96
N ASN A 210 4.49 1.06 -6.88
CA ASN A 210 5.05 -0.30 -6.81
C ASN A 210 4.54 -1.08 -5.60
N ILE A 211 4.45 -0.44 -4.42
CA ILE A 211 3.96 -1.09 -3.20
C ILE A 211 2.50 -1.47 -3.37
N LYS A 212 1.63 -0.52 -3.73
CA LYS A 212 0.19 -0.77 -3.92
C LYS A 212 -0.10 -1.80 -5.01
N TYR A 213 0.68 -1.77 -6.10
CA TYR A 213 0.53 -2.72 -7.22
C TYR A 213 0.91 -4.15 -6.79
N ARG A 214 2.02 -4.31 -6.06
CA ARG A 214 2.43 -5.59 -5.48
C ARG A 214 1.40 -6.11 -4.48
N ASP A 215 0.93 -5.26 -3.58
CA ASP A 215 -0.07 -5.63 -2.57
C ASP A 215 -1.38 -6.07 -3.22
N GLY A 216 -1.84 -5.35 -4.25
CA GLY A 216 -3.01 -5.73 -5.04
C GLY A 216 -2.87 -7.14 -5.65
N ILE A 217 -1.72 -7.44 -6.26
CA ILE A 217 -1.43 -8.76 -6.83
C ILE A 217 -1.37 -9.85 -5.74
N ILE A 218 -0.70 -9.57 -4.62
CA ILE A 218 -0.54 -10.52 -3.50
C ILE A 218 -1.88 -10.87 -2.84
N ASN A 219 -2.78 -9.90 -2.72
CA ASN A 219 -4.09 -10.08 -2.10
C ASN A 219 -5.10 -10.73 -3.05
N CYS A 220 -4.87 -10.66 -4.36
CA CYS A 220 -5.68 -11.27 -5.42
C CYS A 220 -5.27 -12.75 -5.66
N ARG A 221 -5.53 -13.66 -4.70
CA ARG A 221 -5.10 -15.07 -4.84
C ARG A 221 -6.14 -16.05 -5.35
N ASN A 222 -7.42 -15.86 -5.04
CA ASN A 222 -8.49 -16.78 -5.44
C ASN A 222 -9.75 -15.98 -5.77
N GLY A 223 -10.38 -16.26 -6.92
CA GLY A 223 -11.68 -15.67 -7.27
C GLY A 223 -11.66 -14.19 -7.69
N CYS A 224 -10.51 -13.69 -8.15
CA CYS A 224 -10.28 -12.27 -8.41
C CYS A 224 -9.98 -11.92 -9.87
N SER A 225 -10.50 -12.72 -10.81
CA SER A 225 -10.18 -12.62 -12.25
C SER A 225 -10.31 -11.20 -12.79
N ASP A 226 -11.38 -10.50 -12.41
CA ASP A 226 -11.67 -9.17 -12.92
C ASP A 226 -10.71 -8.13 -12.35
N PHE A 227 -10.38 -8.23 -11.06
CA PHE A 227 -9.39 -7.34 -10.45
C PHE A 227 -7.99 -7.58 -11.02
N HIS A 228 -7.61 -8.83 -11.25
CA HIS A 228 -6.36 -9.17 -11.91
C HIS A 228 -6.29 -8.59 -13.33
N ASN A 229 -7.38 -8.66 -14.10
CA ASN A 229 -7.47 -8.03 -15.42
C ASN A 229 -7.37 -6.49 -15.31
N ALA A 230 -7.94 -5.88 -14.26
CA ALA A 230 -7.83 -4.45 -14.03
C ALA A 230 -6.38 -4.04 -13.70
N LEU A 231 -5.64 -4.85 -12.92
CA LEU A 231 -4.23 -4.63 -12.64
C LEU A 231 -3.36 -4.77 -13.91
N LYS A 232 -3.65 -5.75 -14.77
CA LYS A 232 -2.99 -5.90 -16.07
C LYS A 232 -3.23 -4.70 -16.98
N GLN A 233 -4.47 -4.24 -17.05
CA GLN A 233 -4.83 -3.05 -17.80
C GLN A 233 -4.10 -1.82 -17.26
N PHE A 234 -4.12 -1.62 -15.93
CA PHE A 234 -3.40 -0.53 -15.28
C PHE A 234 -1.92 -0.56 -15.64
N LYS A 235 -1.25 -1.72 -15.56
CA LYS A 235 0.15 -1.87 -15.95
C LYS A 235 0.39 -1.44 -17.41
N CYS A 236 -0.46 -1.92 -18.33
CA CYS A 236 -0.36 -1.56 -19.74
C CYS A 236 -0.51 -0.04 -19.97
N LEU A 237 -1.51 0.59 -19.34
CA LEU A 237 -1.76 2.03 -19.45
C LEU A 237 -0.64 2.85 -18.80
N TYR A 238 -0.13 2.40 -17.65
CA TYR A 238 1.00 3.01 -16.96
C TYR A 238 2.23 3.03 -17.87
N GLU A 239 2.66 1.86 -18.34
CA GLU A 239 3.85 1.69 -19.16
C GLU A 239 3.73 2.43 -20.51
N SER A 240 2.56 2.34 -21.17
CA SER A 240 2.34 3.03 -22.46
C SER A 240 2.28 4.55 -22.32
N SER A 241 1.67 5.09 -21.27
CA SER A 241 1.61 6.53 -21.03
C SER A 241 3.00 7.14 -20.79
N LEU A 242 3.91 6.36 -20.20
CA LEU A 242 5.27 6.80 -19.89
C LEU A 242 6.28 6.49 -21.00
N ALA A 243 6.02 5.50 -21.85
CA ALA A 243 6.89 5.11 -22.95
C ALA A 243 7.21 6.26 -23.93
N ILE A 244 6.31 7.24 -24.06
CA ILE A 244 6.51 8.44 -24.89
C ILE A 244 7.70 9.29 -24.38
N TYR A 245 8.04 9.17 -23.10
CA TYR A 245 9.15 9.88 -22.45
C TYR A 245 10.43 9.07 -22.39
N LYS A 246 10.48 7.94 -23.09
CA LYS A 246 11.72 7.18 -23.26
C LYS A 246 12.63 7.97 -24.22
N ASP A 247 13.62 8.66 -23.66
CA ASP A 247 14.72 9.23 -24.45
C ASP A 247 15.44 8.08 -25.18
N ASP A 248 15.87 8.32 -26.43
CA ASP A 248 16.70 7.39 -27.21
C ASP A 248 18.03 7.08 -26.51
N LYS A 249 18.41 7.90 -25.52
CA LYS A 249 19.49 7.62 -24.57
C LYS A 249 18.94 6.77 -23.43
N ASP A 250 19.20 5.47 -23.55
CA ASP A 250 18.94 4.36 -22.63
C ASP A 250 19.47 4.61 -21.19
N ASP A 251 18.91 5.61 -20.48
CA ASP A 251 19.23 5.90 -19.08
C ASP A 251 18.43 4.95 -18.20
N LEU A 252 19.15 4.05 -17.52
CA LEU A 252 18.64 3.02 -16.61
C LEU A 252 17.61 3.59 -15.60
N GLN A 253 17.76 4.86 -15.24
CA GLN A 253 16.87 5.58 -14.34
C GLN A 253 15.43 5.71 -14.86
N TYR A 254 15.25 5.95 -16.16
CA TYR A 254 13.91 6.03 -16.76
C TYR A 254 13.27 4.66 -16.89
N LYS A 255 14.08 3.62 -17.18
CA LYS A 255 13.60 2.23 -17.19
C LYS A 255 13.00 1.82 -15.85
N GLU A 256 13.65 2.17 -14.74
CA GLU A 256 13.14 1.91 -13.39
C GLU A 256 11.81 2.62 -13.10
N LEU A 257 11.63 3.81 -13.67
CA LEU A 257 10.39 4.58 -13.55
C LEU A 257 9.27 3.99 -14.40
N PHE A 258 9.56 3.49 -15.60
CA PHE A 258 8.52 3.05 -16.53
C PHE A 258 8.02 1.64 -16.28
N GLU A 259 8.90 0.72 -15.89
CA GLU A 259 8.56 -0.69 -15.80
C GLU A 259 7.89 -1.02 -14.46
N LEU A 260 6.73 -1.68 -14.52
CA LEU A 260 6.13 -2.34 -13.36
C LEU A 260 6.52 -3.82 -13.36
N PRO A 261 6.78 -4.40 -12.17
CA PRO A 261 7.12 -5.82 -12.08
C PRO A 261 6.03 -6.70 -12.72
N ASP A 262 6.44 -7.83 -13.28
CA ASP A 262 5.52 -8.78 -13.87
C ASP A 262 4.70 -9.51 -12.79
N HIS A 263 3.45 -9.85 -13.09
CA HIS A 263 2.57 -10.56 -12.18
C HIS A 263 3.20 -11.86 -11.65
N ASP A 264 3.71 -12.70 -12.55
CA ASP A 264 4.27 -14.00 -12.18
C ASP A 264 5.57 -13.85 -11.41
N SER A 265 6.32 -12.78 -11.69
CA SER A 265 7.53 -12.43 -10.93
C SER A 265 7.19 -12.09 -9.47
N ILE A 266 6.14 -11.29 -9.23
CA ILE A 266 5.69 -10.91 -7.88
C ILE A 266 5.21 -12.13 -7.11
N ILE A 267 4.39 -12.98 -7.74
CA ILE A 267 3.86 -14.19 -7.09
C ILE A 267 5.00 -15.16 -6.73
N LYS A 268 5.98 -15.33 -7.62
CA LYS A 268 7.17 -16.16 -7.37
C LYS A 268 8.05 -15.61 -6.25
N GLU A 269 8.29 -14.30 -6.24
CA GLU A 269 9.07 -13.62 -5.18
C GLU A 269 8.39 -13.79 -3.83
N TYR A 270 7.11 -13.43 -3.71
CA TYR A 270 6.36 -13.55 -2.47
C TYR A 270 6.30 -15.00 -1.97
N SER A 271 6.05 -15.98 -2.85
CA SER A 271 5.99 -17.39 -2.44
C SER A 271 7.33 -17.89 -1.90
N LYS A 272 8.44 -17.46 -2.51
CA LYS A 272 9.79 -17.74 -2.01
C LYS A 272 10.04 -17.09 -0.65
N GLU A 273 9.63 -15.84 -0.44
CA GLU A 273 9.77 -15.14 0.84
C GLU A 273 8.92 -15.79 1.94
N LYS A 274 7.67 -16.13 1.63
CA LYS A 274 6.78 -16.85 2.53
C LYS A 274 7.34 -18.21 2.91
N LEU A 275 7.88 -18.96 1.95
CA LEU A 275 8.57 -20.23 2.21
C LEU A 275 9.81 -20.03 3.09
N LYS A 276 10.64 -19.02 2.80
CA LYS A 276 11.82 -18.70 3.62
C LYS A 276 11.42 -18.40 5.06
N SER A 277 10.44 -17.53 5.28
CA SER A 277 9.91 -17.19 6.61
C SER A 277 9.43 -18.42 7.38
N ILE A 278 8.65 -19.30 6.73
CA ILE A 278 8.18 -20.57 7.30
C ILE A 278 9.37 -21.47 7.63
N THR A 279 10.33 -21.65 6.72
CA THR A 279 11.49 -22.54 6.94
C THR A 279 12.38 -22.06 8.09
N THR A 280 12.65 -20.76 8.22
CA THR A 280 13.48 -20.23 9.31
C THR A 280 12.83 -20.36 10.68
N ALA A 281 11.51 -20.19 10.78
CA ALA A 281 10.81 -20.27 12.06
C ALA A 281 10.43 -21.72 12.45
N SER A 282 10.09 -22.56 11.47
CA SER A 282 9.46 -23.86 11.70
C SER A 282 10.46 -25.03 11.82
N PHE A 283 11.69 -24.93 11.30
CA PHE A 283 12.69 -26.01 11.47
C PHE A 283 13.54 -25.86 12.73
N LEU A 284 13.74 -24.65 13.26
CA LEU A 284 14.57 -24.47 14.46
C LEU A 284 13.86 -25.05 15.70
N VAL A 285 12.56 -24.83 15.87
CA VAL A 285 11.84 -25.23 17.10
C VAL A 285 11.76 -26.76 17.27
N PRO A 286 11.40 -27.58 16.26
CA PRO A 286 11.36 -29.03 16.41
C PRO A 286 12.76 -29.66 16.50
N VAL A 287 13.75 -29.11 15.78
CA VAL A 287 15.13 -29.61 15.83
C VAL A 287 15.75 -29.31 17.19
N PHE A 288 15.60 -28.10 17.73
CA PHE A 288 16.05 -27.79 19.09
C PHE A 288 15.26 -28.55 20.15
N GLY A 289 13.95 -28.74 19.96
CA GLY A 289 13.12 -29.55 20.85
C GLY A 289 13.55 -31.02 20.89
N LEU A 290 13.82 -31.63 19.73
CA LEU A 290 14.37 -32.98 19.63
C LEU A 290 15.77 -33.07 20.23
N LEU A 291 16.67 -32.13 19.92
CA LEU A 291 18.01 -32.09 20.51
C LEU A 291 17.96 -31.94 22.03
N PHE A 292 17.10 -31.06 22.55
CA PHE A 292 16.94 -30.88 23.99
C PHE A 292 16.36 -32.13 24.65
N MET A 293 15.34 -32.76 24.06
CA MET A 293 14.81 -34.04 24.55
C MET A 293 15.87 -35.14 24.56
N LEU A 294 16.70 -35.25 23.52
CA LEU A 294 17.80 -36.21 23.46
C LEU A 294 18.86 -35.96 24.54
N MET A 295 19.18 -34.69 24.81
CA MET A 295 20.17 -34.29 25.83
C MET A 295 19.64 -34.45 27.26
N SER A 296 18.36 -34.23 27.50
CA SER A 296 17.71 -34.31 28.81
C SER A 296 17.19 -35.71 29.16
N SER A 297 17.05 -36.60 28.19
CA SER A 297 16.57 -37.96 28.43
C SER A 297 17.63 -38.83 29.10
N ASN A 298 17.32 -39.37 30.27
CA ASN A 298 18.15 -40.34 31.00
C ASN A 298 18.40 -41.64 30.20
N MET A 299 17.69 -41.85 29.09
CA MET A 299 17.90 -42.99 28.17
C MET A 299 19.27 -42.96 27.49
N PHE A 300 19.88 -41.78 27.31
CA PHE A 300 21.25 -41.62 26.80
C PHE A 300 22.29 -41.42 27.92
N SER A 301 21.89 -41.57 29.19
CA SER A 301 22.80 -41.54 30.35
C SER A 301 24.03 -42.46 30.20
N PRO A 302 23.91 -43.72 29.73
CA PRO A 302 25.10 -44.56 29.54
C PRO A 302 26.05 -44.03 28.46
N TYR A 303 25.52 -43.48 27.36
CA TYR A 303 26.35 -42.85 26.30
C TYR A 303 26.98 -41.54 26.77
N ARG A 304 26.27 -40.73 27.56
CA ARG A 304 26.78 -39.49 28.15
C ARG A 304 27.91 -39.78 29.14
N HIS A 305 27.77 -40.79 29.98
CA HIS A 305 28.84 -41.26 30.86
C HIS A 305 30.04 -41.77 30.07
N TYR A 306 29.82 -42.61 29.05
CA TYR A 306 30.87 -43.15 28.18
C TYR A 306 31.67 -42.04 27.46
N ILE A 307 30.98 -41.02 26.92
CA ILE A 307 31.63 -39.89 26.24
C ILE A 307 32.37 -39.00 27.26
N LEU A 308 31.79 -38.69 28.42
CA LEU A 308 32.44 -37.90 29.46
C LEU A 308 33.67 -38.60 30.06
N GLU A 309 33.62 -39.92 30.21
CA GLU A 309 34.74 -40.74 30.67
C GLU A 309 35.87 -40.75 29.63
N LYS A 310 35.53 -40.85 28.34
CA LYS A 310 36.51 -40.79 27.23
C LYS A 310 37.12 -39.39 27.06
N ILE A 311 36.36 -38.33 27.32
CA ILE A 311 36.86 -36.95 27.35
C ILE A 311 37.75 -36.72 28.58
N LYS A 312 37.38 -37.22 29.76
CA LYS A 312 38.22 -37.16 30.96
C LYS A 312 39.50 -37.98 30.80
N SER A 313 39.45 -39.16 30.18
CA SER A 313 40.65 -39.97 29.94
C SER A 313 41.61 -39.27 28.98
N LYS A 314 41.10 -38.71 27.87
CA LYS A 314 41.91 -37.90 26.94
C LYS A 314 42.45 -36.62 27.59
N LYS A 315 41.67 -35.97 28.46
CA LYS A 315 42.14 -34.81 29.24
C LYS A 315 43.31 -35.20 30.15
N ASN A 316 43.19 -36.30 30.90
CA ASN A 316 44.26 -36.76 31.78
C ASN A 316 45.51 -37.20 31.00
N GLU A 317 45.34 -37.77 29.81
CA GLU A 317 46.44 -38.12 28.91
C GLU A 317 47.14 -36.89 28.33
N TRP A 318 46.40 -35.80 28.07
CA TRP A 318 46.96 -34.53 27.57
C TRP A 318 47.68 -33.73 28.67
N PHE A 319 47.11 -33.65 29.88
CA PHE A 319 47.75 -33.00 31.03
C PHE A 319 48.96 -33.78 31.59
N ASN A 320 49.02 -35.11 31.40
CA ASN A 320 50.21 -35.91 31.77
C ASN A 320 51.35 -35.87 30.73
N VAL A 321 51.10 -35.31 29.54
CA VAL A 321 52.13 -35.07 28.51
C VAL A 321 52.78 -33.69 28.70
N GLU A 322 52.02 -32.70 29.16
CA GLU A 322 52.55 -31.34 29.46
C GLU A 322 53.47 -31.31 30.70
N GLU A 323 53.31 -32.24 31.66
CA GLU A 323 54.27 -32.41 32.76
C GLU A 323 55.57 -33.11 32.32
N ARG A 324 55.58 -33.74 31.13
CA ARG A 324 56.79 -34.39 30.57
C ARG A 324 57.57 -33.48 29.61
N GLU A 325 56.97 -32.43 29.07
CA GLU A 325 57.66 -31.42 28.24
C GLU A 325 58.27 -30.27 29.07
N ASN A 326 57.80 -30.02 30.30
CA ASN A 326 58.39 -29.02 31.20
C ASN A 326 59.63 -29.50 31.98
N LYS A 327 60.17 -30.68 31.68
CA LYS A 327 61.41 -31.21 32.30
C LYS A 327 62.61 -31.25 31.35
N LEU A 328 62.52 -30.67 30.15
CA LEU A 328 63.56 -30.77 29.11
C LEU A 328 64.17 -29.42 28.66
N LEU A 329 63.91 -28.33 29.39
CA LEU A 329 64.59 -27.04 29.20
C LEU A 329 65.23 -26.50 30.49
N SER A 330 65.92 -27.37 31.23
CA SER A 330 67.02 -26.95 32.10
C SER A 330 68.30 -26.91 31.26
N HIS A 331 68.72 -25.69 30.92
CA HIS A 331 70.00 -25.38 30.29
C HIS A 331 71.16 -26.13 30.95
N THR A 332 72.05 -26.68 30.13
CA THR A 332 73.29 -27.31 30.56
C THR A 332 74.32 -26.25 30.98
N TYR A 333 75.03 -26.58 32.05
CA TYR A 333 76.47 -26.41 32.26
C TYR A 333 76.92 -25.42 33.35
N ASP A 334 77.42 -26.04 34.42
CA ASP A 334 78.47 -25.67 35.38
C ASP A 334 78.41 -24.34 36.13
N ASN A 335 78.39 -24.39 37.46
CA ASN A 335 79.62 -24.60 38.23
C ASN A 335 79.32 -24.72 39.74
N ASP A 336 80.08 -25.57 40.40
CA ASP A 336 80.05 -25.85 41.84
C ASP A 336 80.30 -24.59 42.69
N ASN A 337 79.48 -24.37 43.72
CA ASN A 337 79.87 -24.63 45.12
C ASN A 337 79.08 -23.79 46.13
N ARG A 338 78.65 -24.54 47.16
CA ARG A 338 78.57 -24.19 48.57
C ARG A 338 77.34 -23.47 49.13
N ILE A 339 76.61 -24.27 49.93
CA ILE A 339 76.19 -24.06 51.34
C ILE A 339 75.59 -22.69 51.68
N ILE A 340 74.34 -22.68 52.17
CA ILE A 340 73.95 -22.37 53.57
C ILE A 340 72.43 -22.11 53.62
N ASP A 341 71.82 -22.92 54.49
CA ASP A 341 70.61 -22.80 55.31
C ASP A 341 69.76 -21.51 55.30
N GLU A 342 68.46 -21.77 55.51
CA GLU A 342 67.52 -21.07 56.41
C GLU A 342 67.71 -19.56 56.62
N GLU A 343 66.75 -18.73 56.20
CA GLU A 343 65.55 -18.39 57.00
C GLU A 343 64.84 -17.15 56.41
N GLU A 344 63.58 -17.00 56.85
CA GLU A 344 62.60 -15.95 56.55
C GLU A 344 63.13 -14.52 56.68
N TYR A 345 62.65 -13.58 55.84
CA TYR A 345 62.21 -12.26 56.34
C TYR A 345 61.09 -11.64 55.49
N ASN A 346 59.99 -11.34 56.18
CA ASN A 346 58.94 -10.39 55.81
C ASN A 346 59.49 -8.96 55.73
N ILE A 347 59.21 -8.21 54.66
CA ILE A 347 59.18 -6.74 54.71
C ILE A 347 58.08 -6.22 53.78
N GLY A 348 57.08 -5.55 54.37
CA GLY A 348 56.18 -4.65 53.65
C GLY A 348 56.77 -3.24 53.56
N TYR A 349 56.26 -2.39 52.66
CA TYR A 349 55.57 -1.14 52.99
C TYR A 349 55.27 -0.30 51.72
N TYR A 350 54.00 0.12 51.63
CA TYR A 350 53.47 1.46 51.30
C TYR A 350 53.96 2.28 50.08
N SER A 351 52.98 2.55 49.19
CA SER A 351 52.50 3.86 48.71
C SER A 351 53.38 5.11 48.86
N ILE A 352 53.53 5.87 47.77
CA ILE A 352 53.37 7.35 47.74
C ILE A 352 52.96 7.83 46.34
N LYS A 353 52.09 8.85 46.35
CA LYS A 353 51.47 9.59 45.25
C LYS A 353 52.43 10.56 44.51
N ASN A 354 52.11 10.73 43.23
CA ASN A 354 52.10 11.93 42.37
C ASN A 354 52.97 13.14 42.70
N PHE A 355 53.62 13.66 41.64
CA PHE A 355 53.31 14.99 41.10
C PHE A 355 53.14 14.92 39.59
#